data_AF-A0A512UNY8-F1
#
_entry.id   AF-A0A512UNY8-F1
#
_cell.length_a   1.000
_cell.length_b   1.000
_cell.length_c   1.000
_cell.angle_alpha   90.00
_cell.angle_beta   90.00
_cell.angle_gamma   90.00
#
_symmetry.space_group_name_H-M   'P 1'
#
loop_
_entity.id
_entity.type
_entity.pdbx_description
1 polymer ?
#
loop_
_entity_poly.entity_id
_entity_poly.type
_entity_poly.pdbx_seq_one_letter_code
_entity_poly.pdbx_strand_id
1 'polypeptide(L)'
;MAAYLYTHAKDESSSAPTQLLTPENCESSSRIRAFLRLSRIATDDSIIQHLNEIGPSQCEKYFNQTILPQWRARADAIHYCSGYAKSLRNEAQSKETTINQDYDLRIDPYALKNAHDFLDRQYSRCVSVENWVANEANVETILHEQTASVLSDKCYYKDWLQAFKSASGTQRNNSQ
;
A
#
# COMPACT_ATOMS: atom_id res chain seq x y z
N MET A 1 -7.39 -1.30 -31.75
CA MET A 1 -6.61 -0.14 -31.26
C MET A 1 -7.40 0.56 -30.17
N ALA A 2 -7.51 -0.04 -28.98
CA ALA A 2 -8.18 0.56 -27.82
C ALA A 2 -7.09 1.02 -26.85
N ALA A 3 -6.51 2.17 -27.14
CA ALA A 3 -5.52 2.81 -26.30
C ALA A 3 -6.23 3.85 -25.43
N TYR A 4 -6.02 3.73 -24.11
CA TYR A 4 -6.05 4.81 -23.13
C TYR A 4 -7.35 5.60 -22.98
N LEU A 5 -8.22 5.13 -22.09
CA LEU A 5 -8.99 6.01 -21.21
C LEU A 5 -8.85 5.53 -19.77
N TYR A 6 -7.62 5.54 -19.26
CA TYR A 6 -7.38 5.60 -17.82
C TYR A 6 -7.28 7.08 -17.48
N THR A 7 -8.43 7.71 -17.22
CA THR A 7 -8.46 9.07 -16.68
C THR A 7 -7.83 8.98 -15.29
N HIS A 8 -6.56 9.35 -15.19
CA HIS A 8 -5.95 9.74 -13.93
C HIS A 8 -6.78 10.90 -13.37
N ALA A 9 -7.71 10.58 -12.47
CA ALA A 9 -8.12 11.52 -11.45
C ALA A 9 -6.83 11.89 -10.73
N LYS A 10 -6.31 13.07 -11.06
CA LYS A 10 -5.19 13.68 -10.39
C LYS A 10 -5.70 14.06 -9.00
N ASP A 11 -5.69 13.10 -8.09
CA ASP A 11 -5.78 13.39 -6.67
C ASP A 11 -4.53 14.20 -6.31
N GLU A 12 -4.70 15.50 -6.16
CA GLU A 12 -3.69 16.44 -5.65
C GLU A 12 -3.37 16.20 -4.16
N SER A 13 -3.65 15.00 -3.63
CA SER A 13 -3.41 14.58 -2.25
C SER A 13 -2.54 13.33 -2.11
N SER A 14 -2.01 12.77 -3.20
CA SER A 14 -1.04 11.66 -3.13
C SER A 14 0.33 12.20 -2.73
N SER A 15 0.79 11.88 -1.53
CA SER A 15 2.15 12.20 -1.06
C SER A 15 3.21 11.30 -1.70
N ALA A 16 2.80 10.18 -2.32
CA ALA A 16 3.68 9.30 -3.08
C ALA A 16 4.00 9.87 -4.48
N PRO A 17 5.19 9.58 -5.04
CA PRO A 17 5.52 9.97 -6.41
C PRO A 17 4.54 9.33 -7.41
N THR A 18 3.86 10.14 -8.22
CA THR A 18 2.82 9.66 -9.16
C THR A 18 3.37 8.65 -10.18
N GLN A 19 4.64 8.77 -10.59
CA GLN A 19 5.31 7.83 -11.49
C GLN A 19 5.50 6.43 -10.90
N LEU A 20 5.39 6.30 -9.57
CA LEU A 20 5.48 5.03 -8.86
C LEU A 20 4.14 4.30 -8.83
N LEU A 21 3.03 5.05 -8.85
CA LEU A 21 1.67 4.53 -8.70
C LEU A 21 1.13 4.01 -10.04
N THR A 22 1.64 2.87 -10.48
CA THR A 22 1.15 2.19 -11.68
C THR A 22 0.89 0.70 -11.42
N PRO A 23 -0.05 0.07 -12.15
CA PRO A 23 -0.34 -1.36 -12.02
C PRO A 23 0.90 -2.25 -12.20
N GLU A 24 1.75 -1.92 -13.17
CA GLU A 24 2.96 -2.69 -13.51
C GLU A 24 3.97 -2.68 -12.36
N ASN A 25 4.02 -1.57 -11.60
CA ASN A 25 4.86 -1.45 -10.44
C ASN A 25 4.32 -2.26 -9.25
N CYS A 26 2.99 -2.41 -9.12
CA CYS A 26 2.39 -3.27 -8.10
C CYS A 26 2.60 -4.76 -8.42
N GLU A 27 2.53 -5.15 -9.69
CA GLU A 27 2.79 -6.54 -10.11
C GLU A 27 4.27 -6.93 -9.92
N SER A 28 5.20 -6.09 -10.36
CA SER A 28 6.64 -6.37 -10.23
C SER A 28 7.16 -6.16 -8.80
N SER A 29 6.50 -5.30 -8.01
CA SER A 29 6.82 -4.87 -6.63
C SER A 29 8.19 -4.20 -6.41
N SER A 30 9.17 -4.39 -7.32
CA SER A 30 10.57 -4.02 -7.15
C SER A 30 10.77 -2.52 -6.89
N ARG A 31 10.15 -1.67 -7.71
CA ARG A 31 10.25 -0.21 -7.59
C ARG A 31 9.61 0.31 -6.31
N ILE A 32 8.44 -0.23 -5.95
CA ILE A 32 7.70 0.18 -4.76
C ILE A 32 8.46 -0.24 -3.51
N ARG A 33 8.95 -1.49 -3.44
CA ARG A 33 9.76 -1.95 -2.32
C ARG A 33 11.08 -1.19 -2.19
N ALA A 34 11.71 -0.82 -3.31
CA ALA A 34 12.90 0.04 -3.29
C ALA A 34 12.59 1.43 -2.69
N PHE A 35 11.47 2.03 -3.09
CA PHE A 35 10.99 3.29 -2.51
C PHE A 35 10.72 3.16 -1.00
N LEU A 36 9.97 2.13 -0.58
CA LEU A 36 9.67 1.89 0.84
C LEU A 36 10.95 1.73 1.65
N ARG A 37 11.90 0.92 1.17
CA ARG A 37 13.20 0.72 1.81
C ARG A 37 13.98 2.03 1.98
N LEU A 38 14.08 2.84 0.92
CA LEU A 38 14.82 4.10 0.98
C LEU A 38 14.15 5.13 1.91
N SER A 39 12.82 5.19 1.90
CA SER A 39 12.07 6.07 2.80
C SER A 39 12.28 5.68 4.27
N ARG A 40 12.27 4.38 4.60
CA ARG A 40 12.55 3.86 5.95
C ARG A 40 13.96 4.20 6.42
N ILE A 41 14.96 4.01 5.56
CA ILE A 41 16.36 4.39 5.87
C ILE A 41 16.48 5.89 6.16
N ALA A 42 15.79 6.72 5.37
CA ALA A 42 15.87 8.17 5.50
C ALA A 42 15.16 8.70 6.77
N THR A 43 14.16 7.99 7.30
CA THR A 43 13.31 8.49 8.39
C THR A 43 13.39 7.66 9.67
N ASP A 44 13.12 6.36 9.59
CA ASP A 44 12.95 5.50 10.75
C ASP A 44 14.30 4.95 11.25
N ASP A 45 15.20 4.51 10.36
CA ASP A 45 16.52 3.95 10.77
C ASP A 45 17.43 5.03 11.37
N SER A 46 17.32 6.27 10.90
CA SER A 46 18.13 7.41 11.35
C SER A 46 17.48 8.20 12.49
N ILE A 47 16.28 7.81 12.93
CA ILE A 47 15.47 8.63 13.85
C ILE A 47 16.18 8.93 15.16
N ILE A 48 16.83 7.93 15.77
CA ILE A 48 17.54 8.09 17.05
C ILE A 48 18.68 9.11 16.91
N GLN A 49 19.45 9.01 15.82
CA GLN A 49 20.58 9.91 15.56
C GLN A 49 20.07 11.34 15.42
N HIS A 50 19.05 11.56 14.58
CA HIS A 50 18.49 12.87 14.34
C HIS A 50 17.86 13.48 15.62
N LEU A 51 17.14 12.69 16.42
CA LEU A 51 16.53 13.17 17.66
C LEU A 51 17.58 13.59 18.70
N ASN A 52 18.73 12.91 18.75
CA ASN A 52 19.84 13.31 19.64
C ASN A 52 20.46 14.65 19.20
N GLU A 53 20.43 15.00 17.91
CA GLU A 53 20.98 16.26 17.38
C GLU A 53 20.06 17.47 17.64
N ILE A 54 18.75 17.32 17.43
CA ILE A 54 17.79 18.44 17.50
C ILE A 54 17.31 18.75 18.93
N GLY A 55 17.39 17.78 19.85
CA GLY A 55 16.89 17.89 21.21
C GLY A 55 15.35 17.83 21.35
N PRO A 56 14.83 17.72 22.59
CA PRO A 56 13.43 17.36 22.85
C PRO A 56 12.40 18.44 22.47
N SER A 57 12.80 19.72 22.37
CA SER A 57 11.89 20.83 22.04
C SER A 57 11.50 20.89 20.56
N GLN A 58 12.30 20.29 19.67
CA GLN A 58 12.10 20.35 18.22
C GLN A 58 11.42 19.09 17.65
N CYS A 59 11.11 18.11 18.52
CA CYS A 59 10.49 16.85 18.11
C CYS A 59 9.18 17.02 17.34
N GLU A 60 8.28 17.91 17.80
CA GLU A 60 6.99 18.10 17.13
C GLU A 60 7.15 18.69 15.72
N LYS A 61 8.12 19.59 15.55
CA LYS A 61 8.43 20.18 14.25
C LYS A 61 8.98 19.10 13.30
N TYR A 62 9.93 18.31 13.78
CA TYR A 62 10.52 17.21 13.01
C TYR A 62 9.47 16.15 12.61
N PHE A 63 8.62 15.76 13.55
CA PHE A 63 7.52 14.82 13.29
C PHE A 63 6.60 15.33 12.18
N ASN A 64 6.12 16.57 12.30
CA ASN A 64 5.16 17.14 11.36
C ASN A 64 5.76 17.41 9.97
N GLN A 65 7.02 17.85 9.92
CA GLN A 65 7.66 18.28 8.67
C GLN A 65 8.37 17.15 7.92
N THR A 66 8.83 16.12 8.62
CA THR A 66 9.68 15.08 8.03
C THR A 66 9.04 13.69 8.13
N ILE A 67 8.66 13.25 9.32
CA ILE A 67 8.15 11.89 9.54
C ILE A 67 6.77 11.73 8.88
N LEU A 68 5.81 12.61 9.20
CA LEU A 68 4.44 12.54 8.70
C LEU A 68 4.33 12.46 7.16
N PRO A 69 4.94 13.35 6.37
CA PRO A 69 4.82 13.27 4.91
C PRO A 69 5.45 12.00 4.35
N GLN A 70 6.55 11.51 4.93
CA GLN A 70 7.18 10.28 4.47
C GLN A 70 6.31 9.06 4.78
N TRP A 71 5.74 8.99 5.98
CA TRP A 71 4.81 7.93 6.35
C TRP A 71 3.54 7.93 5.48
N ARG A 72 2.98 9.13 5.18
CA ARG A 72 1.86 9.26 4.23
C ARG A 72 2.23 8.77 2.84
N ALA A 73 3.39 9.16 2.32
CA ALA A 73 3.85 8.70 1.01
C ALA A 73 3.98 7.17 0.92
N ARG A 74 4.46 6.51 1.99
CA ARG A 74 4.50 5.04 2.05
C ARG A 74 3.10 4.43 2.15
N ALA A 75 2.23 4.99 2.97
CA ALA A 75 0.85 4.54 3.12
C ALA A 75 0.07 4.64 1.80
N ASP A 76 0.22 5.74 1.06
CA ASP A 76 -0.42 5.95 -0.24
C ASP A 76 0.02 4.90 -1.26
N ALA A 77 1.32 4.56 -1.30
CA ALA A 77 1.85 3.54 -2.20
C ALA A 77 1.29 2.14 -1.88
N ILE A 78 1.24 1.76 -0.60
CA ILE A 78 0.68 0.48 -0.15
C ILE A 78 -0.84 0.45 -0.40
N HIS A 79 -1.54 1.54 -0.10
CA HIS A 79 -2.98 1.66 -0.29
C HIS A 79 -3.36 1.53 -1.77
N TYR A 80 -2.62 2.21 -2.67
CA TYR A 80 -2.82 2.10 -4.12
C TYR A 80 -2.73 0.64 -4.58
N CYS A 81 -1.67 -0.09 -4.20
CA CYS A 81 -1.54 -1.50 -4.59
C CYS A 81 -2.57 -2.41 -3.93
N SER A 82 -3.04 -2.08 -2.71
CA SER A 82 -4.16 -2.80 -2.10
C SER A 82 -5.48 -2.61 -2.87
N GLY A 83 -5.73 -1.41 -3.40
CA GLY A 83 -6.88 -1.12 -4.24
C GLY A 83 -6.79 -1.84 -5.59
N TYR A 84 -5.61 -1.83 -6.19
CA TYR A 84 -5.33 -2.58 -7.42
C TYR A 84 -5.49 -4.10 -7.25
N ALA A 85 -5.01 -4.67 -6.13
CA ALA A 85 -5.20 -6.09 -5.84
C ALA A 85 -6.69 -6.47 -5.77
N LYS A 86 -7.52 -5.61 -5.16
CA LYS A 86 -8.98 -5.79 -5.12
C LYS A 86 -9.62 -5.71 -6.51
N SER A 87 -9.19 -4.79 -7.37
CA SER A 87 -9.73 -4.71 -8.74
C SER A 87 -9.39 -5.96 -9.54
N LEU A 88 -8.15 -6.46 -9.45
CA LEU A 88 -7.75 -7.73 -10.07
C LEU A 88 -8.60 -8.91 -9.59
N ARG A 89 -8.93 -8.95 -8.30
CA ARG A 89 -9.78 -9.99 -7.73
C ARG A 89 -11.20 -9.97 -8.31
N ASN A 90 -11.79 -8.79 -8.40
CA ASN A 90 -13.12 -8.60 -8.97
C ASN A 90 -13.17 -9.01 -10.45
N GLU A 91 -12.11 -8.71 -11.21
CA GLU A 91 -11.98 -9.14 -12.60
C GLU A 91 -11.90 -10.67 -12.74
N ALA A 92 -11.17 -11.35 -11.85
CA ALA A 92 -11.09 -12.80 -11.82
C ALA A 92 -12.45 -13.45 -11.49
N GLN A 93 -13.15 -12.94 -10.48
CA GLN A 93 -14.48 -13.42 -10.06
C GLN A 93 -15.54 -13.25 -11.15
N SER A 94 -15.48 -12.15 -11.89
CA SER A 94 -16.40 -11.89 -13.00
C SER A 94 -16.25 -12.95 -14.10
N LYS A 95 -15.02 -13.37 -14.39
CA LYS A 95 -14.72 -14.42 -15.39
C LYS A 95 -15.05 -15.82 -14.89
N GLU A 96 -14.89 -16.08 -13.59
CA GLU A 96 -15.32 -17.34 -12.99
C GLU A 96 -16.83 -17.55 -13.11
N THR A 97 -17.61 -16.48 -12.94
CA THR A 97 -19.06 -16.54 -13.16
C THR A 97 -19.42 -16.91 -14.60
N THR A 98 -18.66 -16.41 -15.59
CA THR A 98 -18.85 -16.80 -17.00
C THR A 98 -18.46 -18.25 -17.28
N ILE A 99 -17.50 -18.80 -16.53
CA ILE A 99 -17.07 -20.20 -16.67
C ILE A 99 -18.14 -21.16 -16.17
N ASN A 100 -18.85 -20.78 -15.11
CA ASN A 100 -19.99 -21.53 -14.62
C ASN A 100 -21.19 -21.47 -15.59
N GLN A 101 -21.21 -20.54 -16.55
CA GLN A 101 -22.19 -20.47 -17.63
C GLN A 101 -21.75 -21.34 -18.81
N ASP A 102 -21.91 -22.66 -18.61
CA ASP A 102 -22.08 -23.73 -19.60
C ASP A 102 -21.13 -23.75 -20.81
N TYR A 103 -20.12 -24.61 -20.74
CA TYR A 103 -19.29 -24.98 -21.89
C TYR A 103 -19.87 -26.21 -22.61
N ASP A 104 -20.21 -26.09 -23.90
CA ASP A 104 -20.56 -27.25 -24.72
C ASP A 104 -19.30 -28.07 -25.04
N LEU A 105 -19.05 -29.10 -24.22
CA LEU A 105 -17.92 -30.03 -24.36
C LEU A 105 -17.94 -30.82 -25.69
N ARG A 106 -19.06 -30.82 -26.41
CA ARG A 106 -19.16 -31.45 -27.72
C ARG A 106 -18.46 -30.65 -28.82
N ILE A 107 -18.37 -29.32 -28.65
CA ILE A 107 -17.71 -28.42 -29.60
C ILE A 107 -16.20 -28.39 -29.33
N ASP A 108 -15.79 -28.34 -28.06
CA ASP A 108 -14.38 -28.40 -27.66
C ASP A 108 -14.20 -29.15 -26.32
N PRO A 109 -13.61 -30.37 -26.34
CA PRO A 109 -13.34 -31.15 -25.13
C PRO A 109 -12.39 -30.48 -24.12
N TYR A 110 -11.60 -29.50 -24.53
CA TYR A 110 -10.61 -28.83 -23.68
C TYR A 110 -11.05 -27.44 -23.19
N ALA A 111 -12.20 -26.93 -23.63
CA ALA A 111 -12.64 -25.57 -23.32
C ALA A 111 -12.71 -25.28 -21.82
N LEU A 112 -13.30 -26.19 -21.04
CA LEU A 112 -13.42 -26.05 -19.59
C LEU A 112 -12.05 -26.02 -18.89
N LYS A 113 -11.14 -26.92 -19.30
CA LYS A 113 -9.78 -26.98 -18.73
C LYS A 113 -9.01 -25.69 -19.02
N ASN A 114 -9.04 -25.23 -20.27
CA ASN A 114 -8.35 -24.00 -20.67
C ASN A 114 -8.89 -22.78 -19.90
N ALA A 115 -10.19 -22.77 -19.60
CA ALA A 115 -10.81 -21.71 -18.82
C ALA A 115 -10.38 -21.73 -17.35
N HIS A 116 -10.32 -22.91 -16.73
CA HIS A 116 -9.77 -23.08 -15.39
C HIS A 116 -8.29 -22.67 -15.32
N ASP A 117 -7.46 -23.14 -16.26
CA ASP A 117 -6.04 -22.78 -16.35
C ASP A 117 -5.86 -21.25 -16.48
N PHE A 118 -6.78 -20.57 -17.17
CA PHE A 118 -6.79 -19.12 -17.27
C PHE A 118 -7.14 -18.44 -15.93
N LEU A 119 -8.16 -18.92 -15.23
CA LEU A 119 -8.51 -18.41 -13.90
C LEU A 119 -7.38 -18.58 -12.90
N ASP A 120 -6.77 -19.75 -12.85
CA ASP A 120 -5.69 -20.06 -11.91
C ASP A 120 -4.51 -19.10 -12.08
N ARG A 121 -4.16 -18.77 -13.33
CA ARG A 121 -3.12 -17.77 -13.63
C ARG A 121 -3.52 -16.37 -13.13
N GLN A 122 -4.78 -15.98 -13.32
CA GLN A 122 -5.27 -14.67 -12.87
C GLN A 122 -5.30 -14.57 -11.34
N TYR A 123 -5.78 -15.61 -10.66
CA TYR A 123 -5.76 -15.67 -9.20
C TYR A 123 -4.35 -15.71 -8.64
N SER A 124 -3.43 -16.46 -9.26
CA SER A 124 -2.03 -16.47 -8.83
C SER A 124 -1.38 -15.10 -8.89
N ARG A 125 -1.69 -14.27 -9.91
CA ARG A 125 -1.22 -12.88 -10.02
C ARG A 125 -1.82 -11.98 -8.95
N CYS A 126 -3.11 -12.13 -8.66
CA CYS A 126 -3.77 -11.36 -7.60
C CYS A 126 -3.17 -11.70 -6.21
N VAL A 127 -3.05 -12.99 -5.89
CA VAL A 127 -2.54 -13.47 -4.60
C VAL A 127 -1.09 -13.04 -4.37
N SER A 128 -0.24 -13.04 -5.40
CA SER A 128 1.14 -12.57 -5.25
C SER A 128 1.20 -11.11 -4.82
N VAL A 129 0.33 -10.25 -5.39
CA VAL A 129 0.21 -8.84 -5.03
C VAL A 129 -0.34 -8.67 -3.62
N GLU A 130 -1.45 -9.35 -3.29
CA GLU A 130 -2.05 -9.33 -1.96
C GLU A 130 -1.04 -9.70 -0.86
N ASN A 131 -0.29 -10.78 -1.07
CA ASN A 131 0.69 -11.28 -0.09
C ASN A 131 1.78 -10.25 0.21
N TRP A 132 2.37 -9.64 -0.81
CA TRP A 132 3.44 -8.68 -0.55
C TRP A 132 2.92 -7.37 0.03
N VAL A 133 1.74 -6.90 -0.41
CA VAL A 133 1.11 -5.70 0.15
C VAL A 133 0.79 -5.92 1.63
N ALA A 134 0.27 -7.09 2.00
CA ALA A 134 0.01 -7.44 3.40
C ALA A 134 1.30 -7.47 4.24
N ASN A 135 2.38 -8.02 3.70
CA ASN A 135 3.68 -8.02 4.37
C ASN A 135 4.20 -6.59 4.61
N GLU A 136 4.15 -5.73 3.59
CA GLU A 136 4.59 -4.33 3.75
C GLU A 136 3.69 -3.57 4.74
N ALA A 137 2.39 -3.82 4.75
CA ALA A 137 1.46 -3.23 5.73
C ALA A 137 1.77 -3.67 7.17
N ASN A 138 2.12 -4.94 7.37
CA ASN A 138 2.56 -5.45 8.67
C ASN A 138 3.89 -4.79 9.10
N VAL A 139 4.83 -4.64 8.17
CA VAL A 139 6.11 -3.95 8.43
C VAL A 139 5.87 -2.48 8.81
N GLU A 140 5.01 -1.75 8.11
CA GLU A 140 4.70 -0.36 8.48
C GLU A 140 4.04 -0.27 9.87
N THR A 141 3.20 -1.24 10.26
CA THR A 141 2.61 -1.27 11.60
C THR A 141 3.70 -1.37 12.68
N ILE A 142 4.66 -2.29 12.50
CA ILE A 142 5.80 -2.47 13.42
C ILE A 142 6.66 -1.20 13.47
N LEU A 143 6.95 -0.60 12.31
CA LEU A 143 7.76 0.62 12.24
C LEU A 143 7.08 1.80 12.95
N HIS A 144 5.76 1.95 12.79
CA HIS A 144 5.02 2.99 13.49
C HIS A 144 5.10 2.82 15.01
N GLU A 145 4.98 1.60 15.52
CA GLU A 145 5.11 1.30 16.95
C GLU A 145 6.53 1.58 17.47
N GLN A 146 7.55 1.15 16.73
CA GLN A 146 8.95 1.37 17.09
C GLN A 146 9.30 2.86 17.10
N THR A 147 8.94 3.59 16.05
CA THR A 147 9.18 5.03 15.96
C THR A 147 8.40 5.79 17.04
N ALA A 148 7.16 5.39 17.35
CA ALA A 148 6.41 5.98 18.45
C ALA A 148 7.08 5.76 19.82
N SER A 149 7.62 4.57 20.06
CA SER A 149 8.40 4.26 21.28
C SER A 149 9.66 5.13 21.38
N VAL A 150 10.40 5.28 20.28
CA VAL A 150 11.61 6.11 20.27
C VAL A 150 11.27 7.59 20.53
N LEU A 151 10.18 8.08 19.93
CA LEU A 151 9.69 9.43 20.17
C LEU A 151 9.24 9.61 21.62
N SER A 152 8.60 8.63 22.26
CA SER A 152 8.25 8.74 23.69
C SER A 152 9.47 8.72 24.61
N ASP A 153 10.56 8.06 24.22
CA ASP A 153 11.77 7.96 25.03
C ASP A 153 12.64 9.22 24.95
N LYS A 154 12.75 9.81 23.75
CA LYS A 154 13.63 10.95 23.48
C LYS A 154 12.94 12.30 23.56
N CYS A 155 11.64 12.32 23.29
CA CYS A 155 10.82 13.51 23.37
C CYS A 155 9.91 13.41 24.60
N TYR A 156 9.10 14.45 24.84
CA TYR A 156 8.11 14.40 25.90
C TYR A 156 7.07 13.30 25.66
N TYR A 157 6.59 12.71 26.76
CA TYR A 157 5.54 11.69 26.71
C TYR A 157 4.28 12.24 26.03
N LYS A 158 3.96 11.68 24.87
CA LYS A 158 2.80 11.99 24.04
C LYS A 158 2.41 10.72 23.29
N ASP A 159 1.12 10.53 23.05
CA ASP A 159 0.64 9.44 22.19
C ASP A 159 0.90 9.78 20.72
N TRP A 160 2.09 9.41 20.24
CA TRP A 160 2.54 9.65 18.87
C TRP A 160 1.76 8.82 17.84
N LEU A 161 1.25 7.64 18.23
CA LEU A 161 0.40 6.81 17.36
C LEU A 161 -0.95 7.48 17.11
N GLN A 162 -1.56 8.02 18.17
CA GLN A 162 -2.81 8.78 18.02
C GLN A 162 -2.60 10.07 17.22
N ALA A 163 -1.46 10.74 17.39
CA ALA A 163 -1.10 11.92 16.60
C ALA A 163 -0.95 11.60 15.11
N PHE A 164 -0.39 10.44 14.76
CA PHE A 164 -0.34 9.99 13.37
C PHE A 164 -1.74 9.70 12.82
N LYS A 165 -2.57 8.95 13.57
CA LYS A 165 -3.94 8.61 13.15
C LYS A 165 -4.79 9.86 12.91
N SER A 166 -4.73 10.84 13.81
CA SER A 166 -5.44 12.10 13.64
C SER A 166 -4.93 12.89 12.43
N ALA A 167 -3.62 12.89 12.19
CA ALA A 167 -3.03 13.53 11.02
C ALA A 167 -3.37 12.81 9.70
N SER A 168 -3.51 11.48 9.70
CA SER A 168 -3.87 10.70 8.51
C SER A 168 -5.32 10.90 8.07
N GLY A 169 -6.14 11.65 8.82
CA GLY A 169 -7.56 11.81 8.52
C GLY A 169 -8.40 10.57 8.80
N THR A 170 -7.81 9.51 9.36
CA THR A 170 -8.51 8.30 9.82
C THR A 170 -9.24 8.58 11.14
N GLN A 171 -10.06 9.62 11.19
CA GLN A 171 -11.13 9.73 12.17
C GLN A 171 -12.18 8.71 11.73
N ARG A 172 -12.15 7.51 12.31
CA ARG A 172 -13.33 6.66 12.28
C ARG A 172 -14.45 7.46 12.94
N ASN A 173 -15.37 7.99 12.15
CA ASN A 173 -16.65 8.47 12.63
C ASN A 173 -17.34 7.27 13.29
N ASN A 174 -17.10 7.10 14.58
CA ASN A 174 -17.83 6.21 15.47
C ASN A 174 -18.56 7.11 16.46
N SER A 175 -19.59 7.79 15.96
CA SER A 175 -20.60 8.48 16.75
C SER A 175 -21.92 8.39 16.01
N GLN A 176 -22.83 7.64 16.64
CA GLN A 176 -24.26 7.41 16.37
C GLN A 176 -24.63 6.33 15.35
#